data_AF-A0AAV5TJ89-F1
#
_entry.id   AF-A0AAV5TJ89-F1
#
_cell.length_a   1.000
_cell.length_b   1.000
_cell.length_c   1.000
_cell.angle_alpha   90.00
_cell.angle_beta   90.00
_cell.angle_gamma   90.00
#
_symmetry.space_group_name_H-M   'P 1'
#
loop_
_entity.id
_entity.type
_entity.pdbx_description
1 polymer ?
#
loop_
_entity_poly.entity_id
_entity_poly.type
_entity_poly.pdbx_seq_one_letter_code
_entity_poly.pdbx_strand_id
1 'polypeptide(L)'
;SVINYRKMSSNFILSDNEIRIICITIGALSFVINTLCIYLIIYFRRIFASNIFVVTFLLQAFNLAQNLLFNVLFTLFIHAKYGGGYCIGFVCDSHILPFWAFYSCYILLSCSIAGLFVLLIFFRHQTLLSPTSMLKLSRLSTITFSAFLMLGVTIIPVHYTSMNVQWTRMIANRSFVRCVLHAIGSNMATTLGFSENLQPK
;
A
#
# COMPACT_ATOMS: atom_id res chain seq x y z
N SER A 1 -16.47 -1.48 -40.64
CA SER A 1 -15.67 -0.28 -40.33
C SER A 1 -14.97 -0.47 -38.99
N VAL A 2 -13.82 -1.14 -39.01
CA VAL A 2 -12.98 -1.36 -37.82
C VAL A 2 -12.14 -0.11 -37.62
N ILE A 3 -12.44 0.64 -36.56
CA ILE A 3 -11.87 1.95 -36.29
C ILE A 3 -10.39 1.82 -35.92
N ASN A 4 -9.59 2.63 -36.61
CA ASN A 4 -8.15 2.71 -36.60
C ASN A 4 -7.62 3.41 -35.33
N TYR A 5 -7.90 2.86 -34.14
CA TYR A 5 -7.45 3.43 -32.85
C TYR A 5 -5.99 3.11 -32.47
N ARG A 6 -5.23 2.39 -33.32
CA ARG A 6 -3.91 1.88 -32.96
C ARG A 6 -2.73 2.81 -33.29
N LYS A 7 -2.97 4.03 -33.79
CA LYS A 7 -1.89 4.88 -34.35
C LYS A 7 -1.66 6.24 -33.67
N MET A 8 -2.18 6.45 -32.46
CA MET A 8 -2.06 7.74 -31.75
C MET A 8 -1.46 7.65 -30.33
N SER A 9 -0.77 6.55 -30.00
CA SER A 9 -0.05 6.39 -28.73
C SER A 9 1.34 5.78 -28.97
N SER A 10 2.17 6.42 -29.79
CA SER A 10 3.52 5.92 -30.13
C SER A 10 4.67 6.85 -29.76
N ASN A 11 4.42 8.02 -29.17
CA ASN A 11 5.47 9.06 -29.07
C ASN A 11 5.86 9.47 -27.64
N PHE A 12 5.48 8.72 -26.61
CA PHE A 12 6.02 8.95 -25.26
C PHE A 12 6.16 7.63 -24.51
N ILE A 13 7.05 6.77 -25.00
CA ILE A 13 7.53 5.62 -24.22
C ILE A 13 8.68 6.17 -23.38
N LEU A 14 8.37 6.66 -22.18
CA LEU A 14 9.38 6.98 -21.18
C LEU A 14 10.19 5.72 -20.89
N SER A 15 11.51 5.81 -20.91
CA SER A 15 12.34 4.67 -20.55
C SER A 15 12.18 4.35 -19.05
N ASP A 16 12.24 3.06 -18.70
CA ASP A 16 12.15 2.58 -17.31
C ASP A 16 13.14 3.31 -16.37
N ASN A 17 14.30 3.70 -16.89
CA ASN A 17 15.30 4.46 -16.16
C ASN A 17 14.85 5.88 -15.84
N GLU A 18 14.17 6.56 -16.77
CA GLU A 18 13.62 7.90 -16.55
C GLU A 18 12.52 7.86 -15.48
N ILE A 19 11.60 6.88 -15.56
CA ILE A 19 10.54 6.71 -14.56
C ILE A 19 11.15 6.49 -13.17
N ARG A 20 12.17 5.62 -13.07
CA ARG A 20 12.88 5.36 -11.80
C ARG A 20 13.53 6.63 -11.23
N ILE A 21 14.24 7.40 -12.06
CA ILE A 21 14.88 8.65 -11.63
C ILE A 21 13.82 9.64 -11.14
N ILE A 22 12.71 9.77 -11.86
CA ILE A 22 11.58 10.64 -11.47
C ILE A 22 11.01 10.21 -10.12
N CYS A 23 10.71 8.91 -9.93
CA CYS A 23 10.16 8.39 -8.67
C CYS A 23 11.12 8.63 -7.49
N ILE A 24 12.41 8.32 -7.65
CA ILE A 24 13.41 8.52 -6.58
C ILE A 24 13.53 10.02 -6.24
N THR A 25 13.53 10.89 -7.24
CA THR A 25 13.71 12.34 -7.04
C THR A 25 12.49 12.94 -6.33
N ILE A 26 11.27 12.64 -6.81
CA ILE A 26 10.02 13.05 -6.15
C ILE A 26 10.00 12.53 -4.71
N GLY A 27 10.40 11.28 -4.56
CA GLY A 27 10.50 10.60 -3.29
C GLY A 27 11.42 11.29 -2.28
N ALA A 28 12.66 11.56 -2.69
CA ALA A 28 13.67 12.21 -1.87
C ALA A 28 13.25 13.63 -1.49
N LEU A 29 12.73 14.41 -2.45
CA LEU A 29 12.19 15.75 -2.20
C LEU A 29 11.04 15.71 -1.19
N SER A 30 10.09 14.80 -1.37
CA SER A 30 8.97 14.61 -0.45
C SER A 30 9.45 14.22 0.95
N PHE A 31 10.46 13.36 1.07
CA PHE A 31 11.04 12.98 2.36
C PHE A 31 11.68 14.17 3.09
N VAL A 32 12.47 14.98 2.38
CA VAL A 32 13.10 16.19 2.94
C VAL A 32 12.04 17.19 3.41
N ILE A 33 11.01 17.44 2.59
CA ILE A 33 9.92 18.37 2.93
C ILE A 33 9.14 17.88 4.17
N ASN A 34 8.75 16.59 4.21
CA ASN A 34 8.02 16.04 5.36
C ASN A 34 8.86 16.07 6.64
N THR A 35 10.16 15.80 6.54
CA THR A 35 11.09 15.89 7.69
C THR A 35 11.20 17.32 8.21
N LEU A 36 11.34 18.30 7.31
CA LEU A 36 11.34 19.73 7.67
C LEU A 36 10.02 20.14 8.31
N CYS A 37 8.88 19.68 7.77
CA CYS A 37 7.56 19.93 8.36
C CYS A 37 7.45 19.38 9.78
N ILE A 38 7.91 18.14 10.03
CA ILE A 38 7.93 17.55 11.38
C ILE A 38 8.80 18.39 12.31
N TYR A 39 9.99 18.79 11.88
CA TYR A 39 10.87 19.66 12.65
C TYR A 39 10.19 20.98 13.03
N LEU A 40 9.55 21.66 12.06
CA LEU A 40 8.81 22.91 12.31
C LEU A 40 7.61 22.70 13.25
N ILE A 41 6.86 21.61 13.12
CA ILE A 41 5.73 21.29 14.01
C ILE A 41 6.22 21.11 15.45
N ILE A 42 7.33 20.39 15.66
CA ILE A 42 7.93 20.20 16.98
C ILE A 42 8.41 21.54 17.54
N TYR A 43 9.10 22.34 16.73
CA TYR A 43 9.58 23.66 17.12
C TYR A 43 8.44 24.61 17.54
N PHE A 44 7.36 24.65 16.76
CA PHE A 44 6.18 25.48 17.02
C PHE A 44 5.13 24.84 17.92
N ARG A 45 5.45 23.73 18.61
CA ARG A 45 4.50 23.00 19.48
C ARG A 45 3.75 23.89 20.47
N ARG A 46 4.39 24.95 21.00
CA ARG A 46 3.79 25.86 21.98
C ARG A 46 2.66 26.73 21.42
N ILE A 47 2.60 26.93 20.10
CA ILE A 47 1.61 27.80 19.44
C ILE A 47 0.32 27.02 19.12
N PHE A 48 0.43 25.71 18.88
CA PHE A 48 -0.71 24.90 18.45
C PHE A 48 -1.55 24.42 19.62
N ALA A 49 -2.87 24.39 19.42
CA ALA A 49 -3.77 23.65 20.31
C ALA A 49 -3.39 22.15 20.29
N SER A 50 -3.42 21.50 21.46
CA SER A 50 -2.93 20.12 21.63
C SER A 50 -3.52 19.13 20.61
N ASN A 51 -4.82 19.22 20.32
CA ASN A 51 -5.47 18.30 19.37
C ASN A 51 -4.99 18.50 17.93
N ILE A 52 -4.81 19.77 17.51
CA ILE A 52 -4.32 20.12 16.18
C ILE A 52 -2.85 19.69 16.04
N PHE A 53 -2.05 19.90 17.08
CA PHE A 53 -0.66 19.46 17.11
C PHE A 53 -0.55 17.95 16.89
N VAL A 54 -1.28 17.14 17.67
CA VAL A 54 -1.23 15.68 17.59
C VAL A 54 -1.64 15.19 16.20
N VAL A 55 -2.76 15.68 15.66
CA VAL A 55 -3.22 15.27 14.32
C VAL A 55 -2.23 15.68 13.24
N THR A 56 -1.71 16.90 13.29
CA THR A 56 -0.75 17.39 12.28
C THR A 56 0.56 16.61 12.35
N PHE A 57 1.04 16.30 13.56
CA PHE A 57 2.23 15.47 13.77
C PHE A 57 2.04 14.06 13.20
N LEU A 58 0.94 13.39 13.55
CA LEU A 58 0.61 12.06 13.02
C LEU A 58 0.46 12.06 11.50
N LEU A 59 -0.17 13.10 10.93
CA LEU A 59 -0.34 13.25 9.49
C LEU A 59 1.02 13.30 8.78
N GLN A 60 1.96 14.11 9.26
CA GLN A 60 3.30 14.19 8.69
C GLN A 60 4.12 12.91 8.91
N ALA A 61 3.99 12.27 10.07
CA ALA A 61 4.64 10.99 10.35
C ALA A 61 4.14 9.88 9.40
N PHE A 62 2.84 9.81 9.14
CA PHE A 62 2.27 8.84 8.19
C PHE A 62 2.64 9.16 6.75
N ASN A 63 2.67 10.44 6.34
CA ASN A 63 3.19 10.82 5.03
C ASN A 63 4.66 10.42 4.86
N LEU A 64 5.49 10.61 5.89
CA LEU A 64 6.89 10.19 5.87
C LEU A 64 7.01 8.66 5.73
N ALA A 65 6.22 7.91 6.51
CA ALA A 65 6.17 6.44 6.43
C ALA A 65 5.70 5.96 5.05
N GLN A 66 4.68 6.59 4.47
CA GLN A 66 4.17 6.27 3.13
C GLN A 66 5.21 6.58 2.05
N ASN A 67 5.91 7.72 2.14
CA ASN A 67 6.99 8.06 1.22
C ASN A 67 8.15 7.07 1.32
N LEU A 68 8.52 6.66 2.54
CA LEU A 68 9.56 5.65 2.75
C LEU A 68 9.13 4.30 2.14
N LEU A 69 7.88 3.89 2.39
CA LEU A 69 7.29 2.68 1.79
C LEU A 69 7.28 2.74 0.26
N PHE A 70 6.93 3.87 -0.34
CA PHE A 70 6.88 4.04 -1.79
C PHE A 70 8.29 4.07 -2.43
N ASN A 71 9.22 4.83 -1.85
CA ASN A 71 10.54 5.03 -2.42
C ASN A 71 11.46 3.83 -2.24
N VAL A 72 11.51 3.28 -1.02
CA VAL A 72 12.43 2.21 -0.69
C VAL A 72 11.89 0.89 -1.21
N LEU A 73 10.60 0.62 -1.00
CA LEU A 73 10.04 -0.70 -1.29
C LEU A 73 9.44 -0.72 -2.70
N PHE A 74 8.41 0.10 -2.99
CA PHE A 74 7.72 0.02 -4.29
C PHE A 74 8.61 0.31 -5.50
N THR A 75 9.46 1.34 -5.44
CA THR A 75 10.28 1.72 -6.60
C THR A 75 11.28 0.64 -6.99
N LEU A 76 11.87 -0.06 -6.00
CA LEU A 76 12.75 -1.21 -6.24
C LEU A 76 11.98 -2.41 -6.82
N PHE A 77 10.74 -2.65 -6.38
CA PHE A 77 9.93 -3.78 -6.86
C PHE A 77 9.35 -3.58 -8.27
N ILE A 78 9.04 -2.35 -8.69
CA ILE A 78 8.43 -2.09 -10.01
C ILE A 78 9.43 -2.27 -11.17
N HIS A 79 10.71 -1.95 -10.98
CA HIS A 79 11.71 -1.89 -12.06
C HIS A 79 12.63 -3.13 -12.08
N ALA A 80 12.00 -4.30 -12.15
CA ALA A 80 12.58 -5.62 -11.93
C ALA A 80 13.49 -6.17 -13.06
N LYS A 81 14.17 -5.32 -13.84
CA LYS A 81 15.17 -5.80 -14.81
C LYS A 81 16.41 -6.43 -14.14
N TYR A 82 16.59 -6.18 -12.83
CA TYR A 82 17.69 -6.73 -12.01
C TYR A 82 17.25 -7.40 -10.70
N GLY A 83 15.99 -7.26 -10.29
CA GLY A 83 15.43 -7.95 -9.13
C GLY A 83 14.43 -8.96 -9.62
N GLY A 84 14.89 -10.18 -9.93
CA GLY A 84 14.12 -11.33 -10.45
C GLY A 84 12.64 -11.03 -10.64
N GLY A 85 12.27 -10.67 -11.88
CA GLY A 85 10.90 -10.30 -12.27
C GLY A 85 9.88 -11.12 -11.50
N TYR A 86 8.93 -10.41 -10.87
CA TYR A 86 7.80 -10.97 -10.16
C TYR A 86 7.65 -12.49 -10.32
N CYS A 87 8.05 -13.27 -9.32
CA CYS A 87 7.41 -14.57 -9.18
C CYS A 87 5.98 -14.26 -8.68
N ILE A 88 5.08 -13.95 -9.61
CA ILE A 88 3.63 -14.02 -9.39
C ILE A 88 3.34 -15.51 -9.19
N GLY A 89 3.46 -15.97 -7.94
CA GLY A 89 3.31 -17.38 -7.61
C GLY A 89 3.82 -17.72 -6.21
N PHE A 90 3.38 -18.86 -5.71
CA PHE A 90 3.72 -19.44 -4.41
C PHE A 90 5.20 -19.86 -4.26
N VAL A 91 6.01 -19.62 -5.31
CA VAL A 91 7.37 -20.15 -5.50
C VAL A 91 8.44 -19.06 -5.33
N CYS A 92 8.07 -17.82 -5.05
CA CYS A 92 9.03 -16.84 -4.52
C CYS A 92 9.31 -17.21 -3.05
N ASP A 93 10.50 -17.73 -2.79
CA ASP A 93 10.94 -18.28 -1.50
C ASP A 93 10.44 -17.49 -0.28
N SER A 94 10.12 -18.27 0.76
CA SER A 94 9.57 -17.96 2.09
C SER A 94 10.23 -16.82 2.88
N HIS A 95 11.24 -16.14 2.33
CA HIS A 95 12.02 -15.09 2.99
C HIS A 95 11.78 -13.68 2.42
N ILE A 96 10.96 -13.52 1.38
CA ILE A 96 10.66 -12.21 0.77
C ILE A 96 9.26 -11.75 1.23
N LEU A 97 9.20 -10.61 1.94
CA LEU A 97 7.96 -9.96 2.35
C LEU A 97 7.01 -9.83 1.15
N PRO A 98 5.77 -10.34 1.24
CA PRO A 98 4.99 -10.53 0.04
C PRO A 98 4.36 -9.21 -0.40
N PHE A 99 4.39 -8.93 -1.70
CA PHE A 99 3.92 -7.67 -2.31
C PHE A 99 2.54 -7.21 -1.79
N TRP A 100 1.63 -8.16 -1.56
CA TRP A 100 0.29 -7.87 -1.02
C TRP A 100 0.31 -7.26 0.37
N ALA A 101 1.29 -7.59 1.22
CA ALA A 101 1.45 -6.99 2.55
C ALA A 101 1.89 -5.53 2.45
N PHE A 102 2.86 -5.21 1.58
CA PHE A 102 3.29 -3.83 1.35
C PHE A 102 2.18 -2.98 0.73
N TYR A 103 1.46 -3.53 -0.25
CA TYR A 103 0.31 -2.86 -0.86
C TYR A 103 -0.83 -2.62 0.14
N SER A 104 -1.10 -3.60 0.99
CA SER A 104 -2.07 -3.47 2.08
C SER A 104 -1.66 -2.39 3.09
N CYS A 105 -0.38 -2.35 3.49
CA CYS A 105 0.15 -1.32 4.36
C CYS A 105 0.04 0.08 3.72
N TYR A 106 0.34 0.19 2.43
CA TYR A 106 0.21 1.44 1.67
C TYR A 106 -1.23 1.96 1.64
N ILE A 107 -2.21 1.09 1.38
CA ILE A 107 -3.62 1.45 1.41
C ILE A 107 -4.03 1.90 2.82
N LEU A 108 -3.63 1.16 3.85
CA LEU A 108 -3.95 1.51 5.25
C LEU A 108 -3.39 2.89 5.63
N LEU A 109 -2.15 3.19 5.27
CA LEU A 109 -1.54 4.50 5.48
C LEU A 109 -2.29 5.59 4.71
N SER A 110 -2.61 5.36 3.44
CA SER A 110 -3.33 6.32 2.59
C SER A 110 -4.71 6.66 3.16
N CYS A 111 -5.48 5.65 3.58
CA CYS A 111 -6.77 5.85 4.25
C CYS A 111 -6.58 6.64 5.56
N SER A 112 -5.60 6.27 6.38
CA SER A 112 -5.32 6.94 7.65
C SER A 112 -4.95 8.42 7.47
N ILE A 113 -4.15 8.74 6.45
CA ILE A 113 -3.79 10.13 6.10
C ILE A 113 -5.03 10.92 5.69
N ALA A 114 -5.89 10.35 4.85
CA ALA A 114 -7.15 10.99 4.48
C ALA A 114 -8.04 11.25 5.70
N GLY A 115 -8.18 10.27 6.61
CA GLY A 115 -8.93 10.41 7.86
C GLY A 115 -8.37 11.51 8.78
N LEU A 116 -7.05 11.53 8.97
CA LEU A 116 -6.36 12.56 9.76
C LEU A 116 -6.51 13.96 9.13
N PHE A 117 -6.50 14.05 7.79
CA PHE A 117 -6.73 15.31 7.10
C PHE A 117 -8.15 15.84 7.34
N VAL A 118 -9.17 14.98 7.25
CA VAL A 118 -10.56 15.36 7.59
C VAL A 118 -10.67 15.77 9.06
N LEU A 119 -10.02 15.06 9.99
CA LEU A 119 -9.96 15.45 11.40
C LEU A 119 -9.30 16.82 11.60
N LEU A 120 -8.23 17.11 10.87
CA LEU A 120 -7.54 18.38 10.95
C LEU A 120 -8.45 19.54 10.54
N ILE A 121 -9.15 19.38 9.40
CA ILE A 121 -10.14 20.36 8.93
C ILE A 121 -11.24 20.53 9.98
N PHE A 122 -11.75 19.43 10.52
CA PHE A 122 -12.79 19.45 11.54
C PHE A 122 -12.35 20.18 12.81
N PHE A 123 -11.16 19.88 13.36
CA PHE A 123 -10.65 20.58 14.55
C PHE A 123 -10.39 22.06 14.28
N ARG A 124 -9.89 22.41 13.10
CA ARG A 124 -9.73 23.82 12.69
C ARG A 124 -11.07 24.53 12.62
N HIS A 125 -12.08 23.90 12.01
CA HIS A 125 -13.44 24.43 11.94
C HIS A 125 -14.03 24.66 13.34
N GLN A 126 -13.95 23.66 14.23
CA GLN A 126 -14.43 23.79 15.62
C GLN A 126 -13.70 24.87 16.43
N THR A 127 -12.43 25.14 16.11
CA THR A 127 -11.65 26.22 16.75
C THR A 127 -12.10 27.60 16.28
N LEU A 128 -12.48 27.75 15.01
CA LEU A 128 -12.92 29.01 14.42
C LEU A 128 -14.36 29.39 14.77
N LEU A 129 -15.19 28.42 15.18
CA LEU A 129 -16.58 28.67 15.56
C LEU A 129 -16.70 29.46 16.87
N SER A 130 -17.55 30.49 16.84
CA SER A 130 -17.96 31.26 18.03
C SER A 130 -18.50 30.32 19.12
N PRO A 131 -18.24 30.60 20.42
CA PRO A 131 -18.80 29.82 21.52
C PRO A 131 -20.34 29.75 21.52
N THR A 132 -21.03 30.71 20.89
CA THR A 132 -22.50 30.75 20.79
C THR A 132 -23.07 30.01 19.58
N SER A 133 -22.21 29.49 18.68
CA SER A 133 -22.67 28.82 17.46
C SER A 133 -23.33 27.47 17.77
N MET A 134 -24.48 27.19 17.17
CA MET A 134 -25.17 25.90 17.26
C MET A 134 -24.36 24.73 16.68
N LEU A 135 -23.40 25.02 15.79
CA LEU A 135 -22.54 24.00 15.17
C LEU A 135 -21.33 23.63 16.02
N LYS A 136 -21.10 24.35 17.13
CA LYS A 136 -19.97 24.08 18.02
C LYS A 136 -20.28 22.85 18.87
N LEU A 137 -19.49 21.81 18.69
CA LEU A 137 -19.66 20.56 19.38
C LEU A 137 -19.05 20.62 20.78
N SER A 138 -19.68 19.92 21.73
CA SER A 138 -19.11 19.71 23.06
C SER A 138 -17.82 18.90 22.96
N ARG A 139 -16.93 19.04 23.96
CA ARG A 139 -15.67 18.27 24.01
C ARG A 139 -15.91 16.76 23.88
N LEU A 140 -16.96 16.24 24.53
CA LEU A 140 -17.33 14.83 24.45
C LEU A 140 -17.76 14.45 23.02
N SER A 141 -18.65 15.24 22.41
CA SER A 141 -19.11 15.02 21.04
C SER A 141 -17.97 15.06 20.02
N THR A 142 -17.02 15.98 20.20
CA THR A 142 -15.81 16.08 19.37
C THR A 142 -14.94 14.83 19.46
N ILE A 143 -14.72 14.29 20.67
CA ILE A 143 -13.96 13.04 20.86
C ILE A 143 -14.69 11.87 20.21
N THR A 144 -15.99 11.74 20.46
CA THR A 144 -16.83 10.68 19.89
C THR A 144 -16.83 10.71 18.37
N PHE A 145 -17.04 11.88 17.76
CA PHE A 145 -16.96 12.05 16.31
C PHE A 145 -15.59 11.63 15.76
N SER A 146 -14.52 12.04 16.44
CA SER A 146 -13.16 11.71 16.01
C SER A 146 -12.88 10.21 16.05
N ALA A 147 -13.35 9.52 17.10
CA ALA A 147 -13.24 8.08 17.22
C ALA A 147 -14.02 7.35 16.12
N PHE A 148 -15.28 7.75 15.87
CA PHE A 148 -16.09 7.16 14.81
C PHE A 148 -15.47 7.36 13.42
N LEU A 149 -14.92 8.54 13.14
CA LEU A 149 -14.26 8.80 11.87
C LEU A 149 -13.04 7.90 11.68
N MET A 150 -12.19 7.76 12.70
CA MET A 150 -11.01 6.89 12.62
C MET A 150 -11.38 5.41 12.52
N LEU A 151 -12.43 4.96 13.21
CA LEU A 151 -12.97 3.62 13.06
C LEU A 151 -13.49 3.39 11.64
N GLY A 152 -14.30 4.31 11.11
CA GLY A 152 -14.84 4.21 9.75
C GLY A 152 -13.74 4.12 8.68
N VAL A 153 -12.71 4.97 8.79
CA VAL A 153 -11.58 5.01 7.87
C VAL A 153 -10.72 3.75 7.92
N THR A 154 -10.64 3.08 9.08
CA THR A 154 -9.81 1.87 9.27
C THR A 154 -10.55 0.58 8.93
N ILE A 155 -11.88 0.54 9.00
CA ILE A 155 -12.68 -0.65 8.67
C ILE A 155 -12.45 -1.11 7.23
N ILE A 156 -12.46 -0.20 6.27
CA ILE A 156 -12.30 -0.51 4.84
C ILE A 156 -10.94 -1.19 4.55
N PRO A 157 -9.78 -0.60 4.89
CA PRO A 157 -8.50 -1.24 4.63
C PRO A 157 -8.34 -2.54 5.42
N VAL A 158 -8.81 -2.62 6.67
CA VAL A 158 -8.77 -3.87 7.44
C VAL A 158 -9.56 -4.97 6.75
N HIS A 159 -10.77 -4.68 6.28
CA HIS A 159 -11.58 -5.64 5.53
C HIS A 159 -10.86 -6.08 4.23
N TYR A 160 -10.30 -5.13 3.49
CA TYR A 160 -9.51 -5.41 2.29
C TYR A 160 -8.32 -6.33 2.57
N THR A 161 -7.54 -6.04 3.63
CA THR A 161 -6.41 -6.88 4.03
C THR A 161 -6.86 -8.29 4.39
N SER A 162 -7.95 -8.42 5.17
CA SER A 162 -8.51 -9.72 5.58
C SER A 162 -8.93 -10.57 4.39
N MET A 163 -9.63 -9.97 3.41
CA MET A 163 -10.03 -10.65 2.17
C MET A 163 -8.82 -11.13 1.38
N ASN A 164 -7.77 -10.31 1.25
CA ASN A 164 -6.53 -10.71 0.58
C ASN A 164 -5.78 -11.84 1.31
N VAL A 165 -5.75 -11.83 2.64
CA VAL A 165 -5.18 -12.93 3.45
C VAL A 165 -5.96 -14.23 3.20
N GLN A 166 -7.30 -14.17 3.21
CA GLN A 166 -8.13 -15.36 2.97
C GLN A 166 -7.94 -15.89 1.54
N TRP A 167 -7.90 -14.99 0.56
CA TRP A 167 -7.68 -15.35 -0.84
C TRP A 167 -6.32 -16.03 -1.06
N THR A 168 -5.26 -15.46 -0.49
CA THR A 168 -3.91 -16.05 -0.57
C THR A 168 -3.83 -17.42 0.09
N ARG A 169 -4.49 -17.62 1.25
CA ARG A 169 -4.61 -18.94 1.88
C ARG A 169 -5.36 -19.95 1.02
N MET A 170 -6.43 -19.55 0.34
CA MET A 170 -7.17 -20.44 -0.56
C MET A 170 -6.34 -20.86 -1.77
N ILE A 171 -5.58 -19.93 -2.36
CA ILE A 171 -4.66 -20.23 -3.47
C ILE A 171 -3.53 -21.15 -3.00
N ALA A 172 -2.95 -20.88 -1.83
CA ALA A 172 -1.92 -21.72 -1.20
C ALA A 172 -2.36 -23.19 -1.17
N ASN A 173 -3.56 -23.43 -0.63
CA ASN A 173 -4.10 -24.77 -0.49
C ASN A 173 -4.36 -25.42 -1.85
N ARG A 174 -4.87 -24.68 -2.84
CA ARG A 174 -5.08 -25.23 -4.20
C ARG A 174 -3.77 -25.60 -4.89
N SER A 175 -2.74 -24.76 -4.77
CA SER A 175 -1.42 -25.02 -5.35
C SER A 175 -0.73 -26.21 -4.66
N PHE A 176 -0.83 -26.29 -3.33
CA PHE A 176 -0.32 -27.43 -2.57
C PHE A 176 -1.00 -28.74 -3.00
N VAL A 177 -2.34 -28.75 -3.11
CA VAL A 177 -3.09 -29.91 -3.59
C VAL A 177 -2.66 -30.30 -5.01
N ARG A 178 -2.43 -29.33 -5.91
CA ARG A 178 -1.96 -29.60 -7.27
C ARG A 178 -0.54 -30.18 -7.30
N CYS A 179 0.38 -29.66 -6.49
CA CYS A 179 1.74 -30.21 -6.36
C CYS A 179 1.72 -31.62 -5.78
N VAL A 180 0.92 -31.88 -4.75
CA VAL A 180 0.76 -33.22 -4.16
C VAL A 180 0.18 -34.19 -5.19
N LEU A 181 -0.87 -33.80 -5.92
CA LEU A 181 -1.43 -34.62 -7.01
C LEU A 181 -0.41 -34.90 -8.12
N HIS A 182 0.39 -33.90 -8.51
CA HIS A 182 1.42 -34.09 -9.53
C HIS A 182 2.53 -35.02 -9.03
N ALA A 183 3.00 -34.86 -7.79
CA ALA A 183 4.03 -35.74 -7.20
C ALA A 183 3.53 -37.19 -7.05
N ILE A 184 2.27 -37.38 -6.63
CA ILE A 184 1.65 -38.71 -6.57
C ILE A 184 1.54 -39.31 -7.97
N GLY A 185 1.10 -38.54 -8.98
CA GLY A 185 1.02 -38.99 -10.37
C GLY A 185 2.37 -39.37 -10.97
N SER A 186 3.42 -38.57 -10.71
CA SER A 186 4.78 -38.84 -11.18
C SER A 186 5.38 -40.10 -10.53
N ASN A 187 5.11 -40.33 -9.24
CA ASN A 187 5.55 -41.53 -8.52
C ASN A 187 4.78 -42.79 -8.98
N MET A 188 3.48 -42.68 -9.26
CA MET A 188 2.72 -43.80 -9.81
C MET A 188 3.18 -44.17 -11.24
N ALA A 189 3.47 -43.18 -12.08
CA ALA A 189 3.98 -43.42 -13.44
C ALA A 189 5.36 -44.12 -13.46
N THR A 190 6.25 -43.78 -12.52
CA THR A 190 7.55 -44.45 -12.37
C THR A 190 7.43 -45.86 -11.78
N THR A 191 6.48 -46.09 -10.87
CA THR A 191 6.28 -47.41 -10.24
C THR A 191 5.58 -48.41 -11.18
N LEU A 192 4.75 -47.94 -12.11
CA LEU A 192 4.02 -48.79 -13.06
C LEU A 192 4.84 -49.16 -14.32
N GLY A 193 6.12 -48.79 -14.40
CA GLY A 193 7.02 -49.30 -15.43
C GLY A 193 6.72 -48.83 -16.85
N PHE A 194 6.09 -47.67 -17.03
CA PHE A 194 6.07 -46.96 -18.33
C PHE A 194 7.46 -46.34 -18.59
N SER A 195 8.47 -47.18 -18.77
CA SER A 195 9.74 -46.79 -19.38
C SER A 195 9.52 -46.86 -20.89
N GLU A 196 9.24 -45.71 -21.52
CA GLU A 196 9.25 -45.55 -22.97
C GLU A 196 10.63 -45.94 -23.52
N ASN A 197 10.75 -47.20 -23.97
CA ASN A 197 11.75 -47.58 -24.96
C ASN A 197 11.32 -47.00 -26.32
N LEU A 198 11.40 -45.69 -26.48
CA LEU A 198 11.33 -45.02 -27.79
C LEU A 198 12.75 -44.55 -28.14
N GLN A 199 13.56 -45.45 -28.71
CA GLN A 199 14.70 -45.01 -29.51
C GLN A 199 14.19 -44.57 -30.88
N PRO A 200 14.47 -43.33 -31.33
CA PRO A 200 14.22 -42.94 -32.70
C PRO A 200 15.21 -43.66 -33.61
N LYS A 201 14.68 -44.35 -34.64
CA LYS A 201 15.44 -44.78 -35.82
C LYS A 201 15.54 -43.62 -36.79
#